data_AF-A0A227GXM9-F1
#
_entry.id   AF-A0A227GXM9-F1
#
_cell.length_a   1.000
_cell.length_b   1.000
_cell.length_c   1.000
_cell.angle_alpha   90.00
_cell.angle_beta   90.00
_cell.angle_gamma   90.00
#
_symmetry.space_group_name_H-M   'P 1'
#
loop_
_entity.id
_entity.type
_entity.pdbx_description
1 polymer ?
#
loop_
_entity_poly.entity_id
_entity_poly.type
_entity_poly.pdbx_seq_one_letter_code
_entity_poly.pdbx_strand_id
1 'polypeptide(L)' 'KIALWYLCTHLASKHGQLIDCQVMNPHLASLGAFELDRDEFIQKLLSLREKQTASDTFTPQVLQDSES' A
#
# COMPACT_ATOMS: atom_id res chain seq x y z
N LYS A 1 -12.34 -2.24 6.34
CA LYS A 1 -12.33 -2.46 4.87
C LYS A 1 -12.35 -1.13 4.10
N ILE A 2 -13.36 -0.26 4.28
CA ILE A 2 -13.49 1.04 3.57
C ILE A 2 -12.25 1.93 3.69
N ALA A 3 -11.73 2.16 4.90
CA ALA A 3 -10.54 2.99 5.09
C ALA A 3 -9.31 2.45 4.32
N LEU A 4 -9.10 1.12 4.34
CA LEU A 4 -8.01 0.48 3.61
C LEU A 4 -8.22 0.56 2.09
N TRP A 5 -9.46 0.46 1.62
CA TRP A 5 -9.80 0.63 0.20
C TRP A 5 -9.36 2.01 -0.31
N TYR A 6 -9.81 3.08 0.35
CA TYR A 6 -9.41 4.45 -0.01
C TYR A 6 -7.90 4.66 0.11
N LEU A 7 -7.26 4.10 1.14
CA LEU A 7 -5.81 4.17 1.30
C LEU A 7 -5.08 3.49 0.14
N CYS A 8 -5.51 2.29 -0.27
CA CYS A 8 -4.92 1.57 -1.40
C CYS A 8 -5.07 2.35 -2.71
N THR A 9 -6.27 2.87 -2.99
CA THR A 9 -6.53 3.68 -4.19
C THR A 9 -5.65 4.94 -4.21
N HIS A 10 -5.59 5.66 -3.08
CA HIS A 10 -4.76 6.85 -2.94
C HIS A 10 -3.27 6.55 -3.15
N LEU A 11 -2.73 5.57 -2.41
CA LEU A 11 -1.32 5.21 -2.52
C LEU A 11 -0.95 4.74 -3.93
N ALA A 12 -1.79 3.95 -4.58
CA ALA A 12 -1.58 3.50 -5.96
C ALA A 12 -1.48 4.68 -6.93
N SER A 13 -2.34 5.70 -6.79
CA SER A 13 -2.29 6.93 -7.60
C SER A 13 -1.05 7.80 -7.33
N LYS A 14 -0.40 7.60 -6.18
CA LYS A 14 0.73 8.39 -5.68
C LYS A 14 2.08 7.64 -5.72
N HIS A 15 2.17 6.60 -6.56
CA HIS A 15 3.35 5.76 -6.76
C HIS A 15 3.72 4.83 -5.59
N GLY A 16 2.82 4.66 -4.63
CA GLY A 16 2.91 3.60 -3.62
C GLY A 16 2.80 2.22 -4.26
N GLN A 17 3.67 1.30 -3.83
CA GLN A 17 3.81 -0.02 -4.48
C GLN A 17 3.58 -1.21 -3.54
N LEU A 18 3.76 -1.03 -2.23
CA LEU A 18 3.63 -2.12 -1.25
C LEU A 18 3.13 -1.58 0.10
N ILE A 19 2.26 -2.34 0.75
CA ILE A 19 1.90 -2.18 2.15
C ILE A 19 2.40 -3.42 2.89
N ASP A 20 3.26 -3.22 3.88
CA ASP A 20 3.72 -4.29 4.76
C ASP A 20 2.67 -4.56 5.85
N CYS A 21 2.04 -5.75 5.80
CA CYS A 21 1.01 -6.19 6.74
C CYS A 21 1.57 -7.10 7.84
N GLN A 22 2.90 -7.28 7.93
CA GLN A 22 3.58 -8.15 8.88
C GLN A 22 3.13 -9.62 8.80
N VAL A 23 2.48 -10.14 9.85
CA VAL A 23 2.09 -11.54 9.95
C VAL A 23 0.72 -11.76 9.33
N MET A 24 0.65 -12.69 8.39
CA MET A 24 -0.59 -13.05 7.71
C MET A 24 -1.65 -13.56 8.69
N ASN A 25 -2.91 -13.17 8.47
CA ASN A 25 -4.05 -13.66 9.23
C ASN A 25 -5.31 -13.74 8.33
N PRO A 26 -6.36 -14.46 8.75
CA PRO A 26 -7.58 -14.62 7.94
C PRO A 26 -8.25 -13.30 7.54
N HIS A 27 -8.13 -12.26 8.38
CA HIS A 27 -8.68 -10.94 8.05
C HIS A 27 -7.91 -10.30 6.88
N LEU A 28 -6.59 -10.32 6.91
CA LEU A 28 -5.72 -9.84 5.84
C LEU A 28 -5.92 -10.62 4.53
N ALA A 29 -6.07 -11.95 4.62
CA ALA A 29 -6.44 -12.77 3.46
C ALA A 29 -7.76 -12.32 2.83
N SER A 30 -8.77 -12.04 3.65
CA SER A 30 -10.07 -11.52 3.19
C SER A 30 -10.01 -10.13 2.55
N LEU A 31 -8.89 -9.42 2.74
CA LEU A 31 -8.59 -8.11 2.17
C LEU A 31 -7.72 -8.19 0.91
N GLY A 32 -7.29 -9.39 0.50
CA GLY A 32 -6.43 -9.61 -0.66
C GLY A 32 -4.92 -9.50 -0.37
N ALA A 33 -4.51 -9.49 0.89
CA ALA A 33 -3.09 -9.61 1.23
C ALA A 33 -2.57 -11.01 0.83
N PHE A 34 -1.28 -11.08 0.52
CA PHE A 34 -0.58 -12.32 0.18
C PHE A 34 0.74 -12.37 0.93
N GLU A 35 1.24 -13.59 1.15
CA GLU A 35 2.56 -13.80 1.74
C GLU A 35 3.65 -13.62 0.67
N LEU A 36 4.78 -13.07 1.08
CA LEU A 36 5.94 -12.86 0.23
C LEU A 36 7.15 -13.47 0.92
N ASP A 37 7.98 -14.19 0.16
CA ASP A 37 9.22 -14.73 0.69
C ASP A 37 10.11 -13.63 1.26
N ARG A 38 10.83 -13.93 2.34
CA ARG A 38 11.62 -12.93 3.06
C ARG A 38 12.66 -12.25 2.16
N ASP A 39 13.34 -13.03 1.32
CA ASP A 39 14.36 -12.49 0.43
C ASP A 39 13.74 -11.58 -0.64
N GLU A 40 12.59 -11.97 -1.20
CA GLU A 40 11.84 -11.14 -2.13
C GLU A 40 11.34 -9.84 -1.49
N PHE A 41 10.86 -9.91 -0.25
CA PHE A 41 10.46 -8.74 0.53
C PHE A 41 11.64 -7.79 0.72
N ILE A 42 12.80 -8.28 1.12
CA ILE A 42 14.00 -7.46 1.32
C ILE A 42 14.44 -6.81 -0.01
N GLN A 43 14.42 -7.55 -1.13
CA GLN A 43 14.75 -6.96 -2.43
C GLN A 43 13.78 -5.83 -2.81
N LYS A 44 12.46 -6.04 -2.60
CA LYS A 44 11.47 -4.99 -2.83
C LYS A 44 11.71 -3.81 -1.91
N LEU A 45 11.88 -4.02 -0.61
CA LEU A 45 12.13 -2.96 0.37
C LEU A 45 13.33 -2.10 -0.02
N LEU A 46 14.47 -2.72 -0.34
CA LEU A 46 15.68 -2.01 -0.75
C LEU A 46 15.47 -1.22 -2.05
N SER A 47 14.71 -1.76 -3.01
CA SER A 47 14.40 -1.07 -4.26
C SER A 47 13.38 0.06 -4.14
N LEU A 48 12.51 0.02 -3.12
CA LEU A 48 11.39 0.94 -2.96
C LEU A 48 11.63 2.03 -1.92
N ARG A 49 12.46 1.80 -0.89
CA ARG A 49 12.68 2.76 0.20
C ARG A 49 13.16 4.14 -0.26
N GLU A 50 13.96 4.19 -1.31
CA GLU A 50 14.50 5.44 -1.86
C GLU A 50 13.58 6.07 -2.92
N LYS A 51 12.49 5.40 -3.31
CA LYS A 51 11.54 5.96 -4.29
C LYS A 51 10.63 6.96 -3.58
N GLN A 52 10.54 8.16 -4.15
CA GLN A 52 9.62 9.18 -3.66
C GLN A 52 8.19 8.90 -4.13
N THR A 53 7.25 8.97 -3.20
CA THR A 53 5.84 9.16 -3.53
C THR A 53 5.60 10.60 -3.98
N ALA A 54 4.43 10.89 -4.55
CA ALA A 54 4.06 12.27 -4.87
C ALA A 54 4.11 13.18 -3.63
N SER A 55 4.45 14.46 -3.81
CA SER A 55 4.71 15.40 -2.71
C SER A 55 3.51 15.64 -1.78
N ASP A 56 2.29 15.43 -2.27
CA ASP A 56 1.03 15.62 -1.56
C ASP A 56 0.45 14.30 -1.00
N THR A 57 1.21 13.20 -1.03
CA THR A 57 0.70 11.88 -0.61
C THR A 57 0.26 11.86 0.86
N PHE A 58 0.98 12.57 1.73
CA PHE A 58 0.77 12.54 3.18
C PHE A 58 0.25 13.87 3.75
N THR A 59 -0.16 14.80 2.88
CA THR A 59 -0.82 16.03 3.35
C THR A 59 -2.25 15.70 3.80
N PRO A 60 -2.77 16.37 4.85
CA PRO A 60 -4.15 16.18 5.28
C PRO A 60 -5.13 16.49 4.14
N GLN A 61 -5.94 15.50 3.78
CA GLN A 61 -6.92 15.61 2.70
C GLN A 61 -8.06 14.60 2.89
N VAL A 62 -9.21 14.87 2.28
CA VAL A 62 -10.31 13.90 2.19
C VAL A 62 -10.08 13.03 0.97
N LEU A 63 -9.97 11.72 1.18
CA LEU A 63 -9.89 10.76 0.08
C LEU A 63 -11.29 10.57 -0.51
N GLN A 64 -11.41 10.78 -1.81
CA GLN A 64 -12.64 10.56 -2.57
C GLN A 64 -12.35 9.48 -3.62
N ASP A 65 -13.36 8.68 -3.96
CA ASP A 65 -13.21 7.76 -5.08
C ASP A 65 -13.00 8.60 -6.34
N SER A 66 -11.98 8.26 -7.12
CA SER A 66 -11.86 8.73 -8.49
C SER A 66 -12.88 7.93 -9.30
N GLU A 67 -14.18 8.21 -9.12
CA GLU A 67 -15.18 7.68 -10.04
C GLU A 67 -14.84 8.23 -11.43
N SER A 68 -14.47 7.30 -12.33
CA SER A 68 -14.42 7.52 -13.78
C SER A 68 -15.69 6.95 -14.39
#